data_AF-A0A957XMS7-F1
#
_entry.id   AF-A0A957XMS7-F1
#
_cell.length_a   1.000
_cell.length_b   1.000
_cell.length_c   1.000
_cell.angle_alpha   90.00
_cell.angle_beta   90.00
_cell.angle_gamma   90.00
#
_symmetry.space_group_name_H-M   'P 1'
#
loop_
_entity.id
_entity.type
_entity.pdbx_description
1 polymer ?
#
loop_
_entity_poly.entity_id
_entity_poly.type
_entity_poly.pdbx_seq_one_letter_code
_entity_poly.pdbx_strand_id
1 'polypeptide(L)'
;MNGKHSLPFNIQFNMRHAFLLLILVGYLGFGIALTQRLHFSRALDEGYHLELVSFIKQNGRLPIMFEERLQMARADLPLLYHVLVALLPPKIDPDSDQPELRLYKDSFRYQVIDAPPEHRWSVDTEDLTWPYAGQFLAWQIGRGLSLLLGAATVVVLFLLLQEVPLGERPWTSLFGAAFLAFTPRYLILSSALNDDTLLGLTAAVYFWMLIKIVKSPLRWLPVIMLGAALGVSMTIKYSLALLPLEIVVVLGLLAWQHKLGWLWLVKRLAAIGGAALLCSSWWFGWNIWYFNTVAEDGVVVGVIRALFSGGYNATLNSIGDFFAGGELDAAADVAGASSATYAQWLRITFTSFWGFAIDDQIPLSPWIFFFIGLVLLTAAWGLWRLWRRESQSHRWLLLTGFHILLLCVIPVLRFATSGRLGQTAQGRHILIPAAAAIIALLAWGLAAALPQQRWQRLALAAIVAVMMVWSGAHFYRLAEQPASLLPMRTVAYAADWLPQSVEQGQFGEGIELVSYALTPHPDAGQLTVELAWRSLGFVNQNYLVALTLTAADGMSVSQWIGYHGAGQIPTLAWTP
;
A
#
# COMPACT_ATOMS: atom_id res chain seq x y z
N MET A 1 -26.30 -39.48 41.86
CA MET A 1 -26.31 -38.56 40.69
C MET A 1 -25.61 -37.28 41.11
N ASN A 2 -24.42 -37.02 40.57
CA ASN A 2 -23.80 -35.69 40.45
C ASN A 2 -22.45 -35.87 39.72
N GLY A 3 -22.55 -36.12 38.42
CA GLY A 3 -21.41 -36.10 37.51
C GLY A 3 -21.03 -34.65 37.23
N LYS A 4 -19.92 -34.19 37.82
CA LYS A 4 -19.26 -32.96 37.37
C LYS A 4 -18.55 -33.27 36.06
N HIS A 5 -19.20 -32.93 34.95
CA HIS A 5 -18.53 -32.77 33.66
C HIS A 5 -17.58 -31.57 33.75
N SER A 6 -16.29 -31.84 33.94
CA SER A 6 -15.23 -30.85 33.70
C SER A 6 -15.09 -30.66 32.19
N LEU A 7 -15.52 -29.50 31.70
CA LEU A 7 -15.24 -29.05 30.33
C LEU A 7 -13.72 -28.95 30.10
N PRO A 8 -13.16 -29.50 29.02
CA PRO A 8 -11.75 -29.37 28.70
C PRO A 8 -11.53 -28.14 27.82
N PHE A 9 -11.59 -26.94 28.40
CA PHE A 9 -11.08 -25.73 27.75
C PHE A 9 -10.06 -25.07 28.67
N ASN A 10 -8.95 -25.78 28.87
CA ASN A 10 -7.77 -25.21 29.50
C ASN A 10 -7.00 -24.43 28.43
N ILE A 11 -7.45 -23.22 28.12
CA ILE A 11 -6.70 -22.27 27.29
C ILE A 11 -5.52 -21.81 28.15
N GLN A 12 -4.44 -22.59 28.16
CA GLN A 12 -3.15 -22.06 28.57
C GLN A 12 -2.75 -21.00 27.55
N PHE A 13 -3.17 -19.75 27.78
CA PHE A 13 -2.67 -18.58 27.06
C PHE A 13 -1.16 -18.50 27.34
N ASN A 14 -0.38 -19.15 26.48
CA ASN A 14 1.06 -19.15 26.57
C ASN A 14 1.54 -17.69 26.41
N MET A 15 2.31 -17.17 27.37
CA MET A 15 2.72 -15.75 27.48
C MET A 15 3.12 -15.11 26.14
N ARG A 16 3.73 -15.88 25.22
CA ARG A 16 4.11 -15.39 23.89
C ARG A 16 2.92 -14.96 23.03
N HIS A 17 1.80 -15.66 23.09
CA HIS A 17 0.60 -15.28 22.33
C HIS A 17 -0.05 -14.02 22.91
N ALA A 18 0.02 -13.81 24.23
CA ALA A 18 -0.41 -12.56 24.84
C ALA A 18 0.45 -11.37 24.38
N PHE A 19 1.78 -11.54 24.32
CA PHE A 19 2.66 -10.50 23.76
C PHE A 19 2.42 -10.25 22.27
N LEU A 20 2.16 -11.29 21.48
CA LEU A 20 1.78 -11.12 20.07
C LEU A 20 0.48 -10.32 19.95
N LEU A 21 -0.53 -10.60 20.78
CA LEU A 21 -1.76 -9.83 20.80
C LEU A 21 -1.50 -8.35 21.13
N LEU A 22 -0.64 -8.05 22.11
CA LEU A 22 -0.25 -6.67 22.42
C LEU A 22 0.44 -5.98 21.24
N ILE A 23 1.32 -6.69 20.51
CA ILE A 23 1.96 -6.17 19.29
C ILE A 23 0.90 -5.86 18.23
N LEU A 24 -0.06 -6.76 18.01
CA LEU A 24 -1.13 -6.56 17.02
C LEU A 24 -2.06 -5.41 17.41
N VAL A 25 -2.43 -5.29 18.68
CA VAL A 25 -3.23 -4.16 19.18
C VAL A 25 -2.48 -2.84 18.99
N GLY A 26 -1.18 -2.79 19.31
CA GLY A 26 -0.36 -1.62 19.06
C GLY A 26 -0.27 -1.27 17.57
N TYR A 27 -0.02 -2.27 16.72
CA TYR A 27 0.02 -2.12 15.26
C TYR A 27 -1.29 -1.56 14.70
N LEU A 28 -2.43 -2.15 15.07
CA LEU A 28 -3.75 -1.71 14.62
C LEU A 28 -4.07 -0.30 15.15
N GLY A 29 -3.74 0.01 16.40
CA GLY A 29 -3.94 1.33 16.98
C GLY A 29 -3.17 2.42 16.23
N PHE A 30 -1.88 2.19 15.97
CA PHE A 30 -1.06 3.10 15.16
C PHE A 30 -1.56 3.19 13.71
N GLY A 31 -1.93 2.06 13.11
CA GLY A 31 -2.42 1.99 11.73
C GLY A 31 -3.73 2.75 11.54
N ILE A 32 -4.71 2.56 12.44
CA ILE A 32 -5.99 3.29 12.41
C ILE A 32 -5.75 4.80 12.55
N ALA A 33 -4.86 5.21 13.48
CA ALA A 33 -4.51 6.61 13.65
C ALA A 33 -3.89 7.19 12.37
N LEU A 34 -3.01 6.44 11.70
CA LEU A 34 -2.42 6.84 10.42
C LEU A 34 -3.47 6.89 9.29
N THR A 35 -4.35 5.90 9.19
CA THR A 35 -5.45 5.88 8.21
C THR A 35 -6.38 7.09 8.33
N GLN A 36 -6.54 7.67 9.52
CA GLN A 36 -7.34 8.89 9.71
C GLN A 36 -6.57 10.17 9.38
N ARG A 37 -5.24 10.18 9.52
CA ARG A 37 -4.39 11.38 9.35
C ARG A 37 -3.71 11.46 7.99
N LEU A 38 -3.54 10.34 7.31
CA LEU A 38 -2.91 10.28 6.01
C LEU A 38 -3.94 10.68 4.95
N HIS A 39 -3.78 11.86 4.36
CA HIS A 39 -4.70 12.35 3.33
C HIS A 39 -4.59 11.50 2.05
N PHE A 40 -5.70 11.41 1.30
CA PHE A 40 -5.83 10.58 0.09
C PHE A 40 -4.74 10.86 -0.95
N SER A 41 -4.39 12.14 -1.13
CA SER A 41 -3.41 12.59 -2.10
C SER A 41 -1.95 12.38 -1.67
N ARG A 42 -1.67 11.99 -0.41
CA ARG A 42 -0.31 11.92 0.15
C ARG A 42 0.29 10.52 0.22
N ALA A 43 -0.53 9.47 0.22
CA ALA A 43 0.01 8.12 0.23
C ALA A 43 0.31 7.63 -1.19
N LEU A 44 1.39 6.85 -1.33
CA LEU A 44 1.84 6.36 -2.63
C LEU A 44 0.77 5.51 -3.32
N ASP A 45 0.39 5.94 -4.52
CA ASP A 45 -0.45 5.25 -5.50
C ASP A 45 -1.92 5.01 -5.10
N GLU A 46 -2.41 5.56 -4.00
CA GLU A 46 -3.81 5.34 -3.57
C GLU A 46 -4.83 5.82 -4.61
N GLY A 47 -4.54 6.93 -5.30
CA GLY A 47 -5.34 7.44 -6.41
C GLY A 47 -5.63 6.38 -7.47
N TYR A 48 -4.58 5.72 -7.94
CA TYR A 48 -4.67 4.65 -8.94
C TYR A 48 -5.47 3.44 -8.45
N HIS A 49 -5.32 3.10 -7.17
CA HIS A 49 -6.04 1.97 -6.58
C HIS A 49 -7.53 2.28 -6.42
N LEU A 50 -7.87 3.49 -5.97
CA LEU A 50 -9.26 3.89 -5.77
C LEU A 50 -9.98 4.03 -7.11
N GLU A 51 -9.34 4.61 -8.13
CA GLU A 51 -9.91 4.73 -9.47
C GLU A 51 -10.41 3.38 -10.00
N LEU A 52 -9.57 2.34 -9.87
CA LEU A 52 -9.92 1.01 -10.33
C LEU A 52 -10.96 0.31 -9.45
N VAL A 53 -10.91 0.52 -8.13
CA VAL A 53 -11.95 0.02 -7.21
C VAL A 53 -13.30 0.66 -7.51
N SER A 54 -13.33 1.98 -7.75
CA SER A 54 -14.53 2.72 -8.14
C SER A 54 -15.07 2.20 -9.47
N PHE A 55 -14.22 1.99 -10.49
CA PHE A 55 -14.64 1.40 -11.77
C PHE A 55 -15.32 0.04 -11.59
N ILE A 56 -14.70 -0.89 -10.83
CA ILE A 56 -15.26 -2.24 -10.63
C ILE A 56 -16.58 -2.17 -9.86
N LYS A 57 -16.69 -1.27 -8.86
CA LYS A 57 -17.91 -1.11 -8.07
C LYS A 57 -19.07 -0.52 -8.87
N GLN A 58 -18.80 0.48 -9.72
CA GLN A 58 -19.80 1.13 -10.56
C GLN A 58 -20.28 0.21 -11.68
N ASN A 59 -19.35 -0.52 -12.33
CA ASN A 59 -19.68 -1.35 -13.48
C ASN A 59 -20.07 -2.79 -13.11
N GLY A 60 -19.74 -3.25 -11.91
CA GLY A 60 -19.94 -4.65 -11.48
C GLY A 60 -19.08 -5.67 -12.25
N ARG A 61 -18.05 -5.21 -12.97
CA ARG A 61 -17.15 -6.04 -13.79
C ARG A 61 -15.73 -5.48 -13.83
N LEU A 62 -14.79 -6.31 -14.27
CA LEU A 62 -13.44 -5.87 -14.62
C LEU A 62 -13.44 -5.16 -15.99
N PRO A 63 -12.37 -4.39 -16.30
CA PRO A 63 -12.18 -3.85 -17.65
C PRO A 63 -12.12 -4.96 -18.70
N ILE A 64 -12.85 -4.76 -19.80
CA ILE A 64 -12.94 -5.68 -20.95
C ILE A 64 -12.47 -5.03 -22.26
N MET A 65 -12.30 -3.70 -22.29
CA MET A 65 -11.82 -2.98 -23.48
C MET A 65 -10.44 -2.36 -23.26
N PHE A 66 -9.63 -2.24 -24.31
CA PHE A 66 -8.32 -1.58 -24.24
C PHE A 66 -8.44 -0.10 -23.86
N GLU A 67 -9.47 0.59 -24.33
CA GLU A 67 -9.73 2.00 -23.97
C GLU A 67 -9.94 2.18 -22.46
N GLU A 68 -10.69 1.27 -21.82
CA GLU A 68 -10.87 1.28 -20.37
C GLU A 68 -9.53 1.08 -19.65
N ARG A 69 -8.65 0.21 -20.16
CA ARG A 69 -7.32 -0.02 -19.57
C ARG A 69 -6.40 1.19 -19.72
N LEU A 70 -6.47 1.91 -20.84
CA LEU A 70 -5.62 3.08 -21.09
C LEU A 70 -6.00 4.29 -20.23
N GLN A 71 -7.26 4.39 -19.80
CA GLN A 71 -7.74 5.45 -18.93
C GLN A 71 -7.27 5.27 -17.47
N MET A 72 -6.95 4.04 -17.06
CA MET A 72 -6.60 3.68 -15.68
C MET A 72 -5.22 3.02 -15.58
N ALA A 73 -4.26 3.68 -14.95
CA ALA A 73 -2.84 3.27 -15.00
C ALA A 73 -2.49 1.88 -14.45
N ARG A 74 -3.41 1.21 -13.72
CA ARG A 74 -3.20 -0.12 -13.13
C ARG A 74 -4.15 -1.20 -13.66
N ALA A 75 -4.99 -0.89 -14.63
CA ALA A 75 -6.02 -1.81 -15.12
C ALA A 75 -5.48 -3.00 -15.95
N ASP A 76 -4.23 -2.91 -16.40
CA ASP A 76 -3.48 -3.94 -17.11
C ASP A 76 -2.66 -4.86 -16.18
N LEU A 77 -2.55 -4.51 -14.89
CA LEU A 77 -1.89 -5.31 -13.88
C LEU A 77 -2.87 -6.28 -13.20
N PRO A 78 -2.38 -7.34 -12.53
CA PRO A 78 -3.25 -8.25 -11.81
C PRO A 78 -4.10 -7.59 -10.70
N LEU A 79 -5.38 -7.97 -10.63
CA LEU A 79 -6.41 -7.17 -9.94
C LEU A 79 -6.98 -7.77 -8.65
N LEU A 80 -6.42 -8.85 -8.10
CA LEU A 80 -7.04 -9.54 -6.95
C LEU A 80 -7.35 -8.60 -5.79
N TYR A 81 -6.41 -7.74 -5.42
CA TYR A 81 -6.60 -6.78 -4.33
C TYR A 81 -7.80 -5.84 -4.59
N HIS A 82 -7.89 -5.28 -5.80
CA HIS A 82 -8.97 -4.36 -6.19
C HIS A 82 -10.33 -5.06 -6.19
N VAL A 83 -10.39 -6.31 -6.65
CA VAL A 83 -11.61 -7.13 -6.60
C VAL A 83 -12.05 -7.35 -5.15
N LEU A 84 -11.12 -7.69 -4.24
CA LEU A 84 -11.45 -7.89 -2.83
C LEU A 84 -12.01 -6.62 -2.17
N VAL A 85 -11.43 -5.45 -2.47
CA VAL A 85 -11.97 -4.17 -1.97
C VAL A 85 -13.33 -3.86 -2.61
N ALA A 86 -13.48 -4.11 -3.92
CA ALA A 86 -14.72 -3.85 -4.65
C ALA A 86 -15.91 -4.67 -4.12
N LEU A 87 -15.67 -5.90 -3.66
CA LEU A 87 -16.68 -6.80 -3.07
C LEU A 87 -17.21 -6.33 -1.70
N LEU A 88 -16.46 -5.51 -0.97
CA LEU A 88 -16.88 -4.98 0.32
C LEU A 88 -17.89 -3.82 0.12
N PRO A 89 -18.82 -3.54 1.05
CA PRO A 89 -19.63 -2.33 0.98
C PRO A 89 -18.77 -1.05 1.06
N PRO A 90 -19.28 0.15 0.74
CA PRO A 90 -20.58 0.42 0.12
C PRO A 90 -20.58 0.12 -1.38
N LYS A 91 -21.78 0.15 -1.99
CA LYS A 91 -21.90 0.34 -3.44
C LYS A 91 -21.64 1.81 -3.77
N ILE A 92 -21.03 2.07 -4.92
CA ILE A 92 -20.84 3.42 -5.44
C ILE A 92 -21.81 3.55 -6.61
N ASP A 93 -22.72 4.50 -6.52
CA ASP A 93 -23.71 4.79 -7.54
C ASP A 93 -23.42 6.20 -8.09
N PRO A 94 -23.01 6.33 -9.36
CA PRO A 94 -22.73 7.63 -9.99
C PRO A 94 -23.95 8.55 -10.03
N ASP A 95 -25.16 8.00 -10.03
CA ASP A 95 -26.40 8.78 -10.11
C ASP A 95 -26.95 9.16 -8.72
N SER A 96 -26.24 8.78 -7.65
CA SER A 96 -26.60 9.09 -6.27
C SER A 96 -25.94 10.38 -5.80
N ASP A 97 -26.64 11.15 -4.93
CA ASP A 97 -26.08 12.32 -4.23
C ASP A 97 -25.07 11.87 -3.15
N GLN A 98 -23.89 11.43 -3.61
CA GLN A 98 -22.78 10.96 -2.80
C GLN A 98 -21.56 11.83 -3.06
N PRO A 99 -20.66 11.97 -2.07
CA PRO A 99 -19.47 12.75 -2.28
C PRO A 99 -18.57 12.11 -3.33
N GLU A 100 -18.05 12.94 -4.23
CA GLU A 100 -17.24 12.52 -5.36
C GLU A 100 -15.79 12.99 -5.25
N LEU A 101 -14.89 12.14 -5.72
CA LEU A 101 -13.47 12.47 -5.81
C LEU A 101 -13.24 13.35 -7.04
N ARG A 102 -12.61 14.52 -6.84
CA ARG A 102 -12.24 15.43 -7.93
C ARG A 102 -10.75 15.32 -8.22
N LEU A 103 -10.38 14.65 -9.32
CA LEU A 103 -8.97 14.51 -9.69
C LEU A 103 -8.52 15.70 -10.53
N TYR A 104 -7.29 16.18 -10.31
CA TYR A 104 -6.73 17.27 -11.11
C TYR A 104 -6.67 16.96 -12.62
N LYS A 105 -6.62 15.67 -12.99
CA LYS A 105 -6.61 15.22 -14.39
C LYS A 105 -7.98 15.34 -15.07
N ASP A 106 -9.08 15.40 -14.32
CA ASP A 106 -10.44 15.33 -14.88
C ASP A 106 -10.88 16.67 -15.48
N SER A 107 -10.30 17.79 -15.02
CA SER A 107 -10.67 19.11 -15.51
C SER A 107 -9.57 20.15 -15.28
N PHE A 108 -9.34 21.01 -16.29
CA PHE A 108 -8.49 22.19 -16.13
C PHE A 108 -9.01 23.14 -15.02
N ARG A 109 -10.30 23.08 -14.70
CA ARG A 109 -10.92 23.87 -13.62
C ARG A 109 -10.38 23.50 -12.24
N TYR A 110 -9.99 22.25 -12.05
CA TYR A 110 -9.36 21.83 -10.79
C TYR A 110 -7.90 22.26 -10.73
N GLN A 111 -7.22 22.34 -11.88
CA GLN A 111 -5.83 22.75 -11.98
C GLN A 111 -5.59 24.24 -11.67
N VAL A 112 -6.65 25.06 -11.65
CA VAL A 112 -6.56 26.46 -11.20
C VAL A 112 -6.71 26.63 -9.68
N ILE A 113 -7.03 25.56 -8.95
CA ILE A 113 -7.10 25.53 -7.48
C ILE A 113 -5.69 25.28 -6.94
N ASP A 114 -4.93 26.36 -6.76
CA ASP A 114 -3.48 26.37 -6.50
C ASP A 114 -2.68 25.59 -7.55
N ALA A 115 -1.38 25.87 -7.70
CA ALA A 115 -0.52 24.99 -8.49
C ALA A 115 -0.39 23.67 -7.71
N PRO A 116 -0.96 22.54 -8.17
CA PRO A 116 -0.80 21.29 -7.45
C PRO A 116 0.69 20.97 -7.40
N PRO A 117 1.26 20.64 -6.22
CA PRO A 117 2.54 19.97 -6.18
C PRO A 117 2.47 18.75 -7.10
N GLU A 118 3.56 18.41 -7.79
CA GLU A 118 3.62 17.31 -8.80
C GLU A 118 3.09 15.95 -8.31
N HIS A 119 2.86 15.79 -7.00
CA HIS A 119 2.44 14.57 -6.35
C HIS A 119 0.97 14.55 -5.87
N ARG A 120 0.21 15.66 -5.96
CA ARG A 120 -1.21 15.68 -5.54
C ARG A 120 -2.14 15.20 -6.64
N TRP A 121 -2.95 14.21 -6.31
CA TRP A 121 -3.88 13.52 -7.21
C TRP A 121 -5.25 14.17 -7.31
N SER A 122 -5.76 14.65 -6.18
CA SER A 122 -7.10 15.15 -6.01
C SER A 122 -7.11 16.53 -5.36
N VAL A 123 -8.19 17.24 -5.63
CA VAL A 123 -8.62 18.38 -4.83
C VAL A 123 -9.11 17.83 -3.49
N ASP A 124 -8.41 18.17 -2.41
CA ASP A 124 -8.77 17.71 -1.07
C ASP A 124 -9.87 18.63 -0.49
N THR A 125 -11.11 18.13 -0.45
CA THR A 125 -12.31 18.85 0.00
C THR A 125 -12.75 18.39 1.40
N GLU A 126 -13.75 19.06 1.98
CA GLU A 126 -14.35 18.61 3.26
C GLU A 126 -15.03 17.24 3.17
N ASP A 127 -15.31 16.73 1.97
CA ASP A 127 -15.85 15.39 1.75
C ASP A 127 -14.92 14.27 2.25
N LEU A 128 -13.64 14.58 2.44
CA LEU A 128 -12.65 13.70 3.06
C LEU A 128 -12.78 13.62 4.59
N THR A 129 -13.74 14.30 5.20
CA THR A 129 -14.00 14.25 6.65
C THR A 129 -15.09 13.25 7.00
N TRP A 130 -15.08 12.79 8.26
CA TRP A 130 -16.13 11.92 8.78
C TRP A 130 -17.47 12.68 8.92
N PRO A 131 -18.63 12.09 8.59
CA PRO A 131 -18.86 10.71 8.16
C PRO A 131 -18.56 10.44 6.68
N TYR A 132 -17.76 9.41 6.41
CA TYR A 132 -17.41 9.03 5.04
C TYR A 132 -18.62 8.44 4.29
N ALA A 133 -18.78 8.81 3.02
CA ALA A 133 -19.79 8.26 2.12
C ALA A 133 -19.20 7.99 0.72
N GLY A 134 -19.92 7.20 -0.08
CA GLY A 134 -19.54 6.88 -1.46
C GLY A 134 -18.11 6.38 -1.64
N GLN A 135 -17.37 7.05 -2.53
CA GLN A 135 -15.99 6.66 -2.88
C GLN A 135 -15.03 6.78 -1.69
N PHE A 136 -15.22 7.77 -0.81
CA PHE A 136 -14.37 7.96 0.36
C PHE A 136 -14.58 6.87 1.42
N LEU A 137 -15.80 6.37 1.57
CA LEU A 137 -16.05 5.22 2.45
C LEU A 137 -15.41 3.94 1.87
N ALA A 138 -15.51 3.71 0.56
CA ALA A 138 -14.84 2.59 -0.10
C ALA A 138 -13.31 2.65 0.08
N TRP A 139 -12.73 3.85 -0.04
CA TRP A 139 -11.32 4.10 0.23
C TRP A 139 -10.92 3.72 1.66
N GLN A 140 -11.67 4.19 2.67
CA GLN A 140 -11.41 3.90 4.08
C GLN A 140 -11.54 2.41 4.41
N ILE A 141 -12.52 1.72 3.80
CA ILE A 141 -12.68 0.27 3.94
C ILE A 141 -11.50 -0.48 3.32
N GLY A 142 -11.04 -0.04 2.14
CA GLY A 142 -9.86 -0.61 1.51
C GLY A 142 -8.59 -0.41 2.34
N ARG A 143 -8.39 0.76 2.95
CA ARG A 143 -7.32 0.98 3.95
C ARG A 143 -7.44 0.03 5.14
N GLY A 144 -8.65 -0.18 5.65
CA GLY A 144 -8.93 -1.17 6.69
C GLY A 144 -8.51 -2.59 6.29
N LEU A 145 -8.83 -3.00 5.05
CA LEU A 145 -8.41 -4.29 4.52
C LEU A 145 -6.88 -4.39 4.42
N SER A 146 -6.20 -3.39 3.86
CA SER A 146 -4.74 -3.32 3.80
C SER A 146 -4.10 -3.47 5.19
N LEU A 147 -4.67 -2.82 6.20
CA LEU A 147 -4.18 -2.89 7.57
C LEU A 147 -4.35 -4.29 8.18
N LEU A 148 -5.49 -4.95 7.92
CA LEU A 148 -5.72 -6.33 8.37
C LEU A 148 -4.79 -7.34 7.67
N LEU A 149 -4.52 -7.15 6.38
CA LEU A 149 -3.57 -7.98 5.62
C LEU A 149 -2.14 -7.80 6.14
N GLY A 150 -1.77 -6.58 6.50
CA GLY A 150 -0.50 -6.31 7.15
C GLY A 150 -0.38 -6.99 8.53
N ALA A 151 -1.43 -6.91 9.36
CA ALA A 151 -1.49 -7.64 10.64
C ALA A 151 -1.35 -9.16 10.45
N ALA A 152 -2.01 -9.73 9.43
CA ALA A 152 -1.89 -11.15 9.11
C ALA A 152 -0.45 -11.54 8.72
N THR A 153 0.27 -10.66 8.00
CA THR A 153 1.68 -10.89 7.65
C THR A 153 2.57 -10.93 8.90
N VAL A 154 2.32 -10.05 9.88
CA VAL A 154 3.01 -10.06 11.19
C VAL A 154 2.81 -11.40 11.91
N VAL A 155 1.59 -11.94 11.88
CA VAL A 155 1.29 -13.28 12.45
C VAL A 155 2.03 -14.38 11.69
N VAL A 156 2.02 -14.36 10.35
CA VAL A 156 2.73 -15.37 9.55
C VAL A 156 4.24 -15.32 9.81
N LEU A 157 4.83 -14.12 9.93
CA LEU A 157 6.23 -13.96 10.30
C LEU A 157 6.53 -14.52 11.69
N PHE A 158 5.67 -14.25 12.68
CA PHE A 158 5.79 -14.82 14.02
C PHE A 158 5.81 -16.36 13.97
N LEU A 159 4.89 -16.96 13.21
CA LEU A 159 4.81 -18.42 13.04
C LEU A 159 6.03 -18.97 12.28
N LEU A 160 6.48 -18.28 11.23
CA LEU A 160 7.66 -18.64 10.46
C LEU A 160 8.90 -18.70 11.35
N LEU A 161 9.10 -17.68 12.19
CA LEU A 161 10.23 -17.61 13.12
C LEU A 161 10.20 -18.69 14.20
N GLN A 162 9.02 -19.23 14.53
CA GLN A 162 8.90 -20.40 15.41
C GLN A 162 9.30 -21.70 14.73
N GLU A 163 9.25 -21.78 13.39
CA GLU A 163 9.60 -23.00 12.67
C GLU A 163 11.10 -23.27 12.63
N VAL A 164 11.92 -22.22 12.68
CA VAL A 164 13.37 -22.34 12.54
C VAL A 164 14.05 -22.01 13.88
N PRO A 165 14.39 -23.03 14.69
CA PRO A 165 14.99 -22.83 16.00
C PRO A 165 16.50 -22.56 15.89
N LEU A 166 16.91 -21.43 15.29
CA LEU A 166 18.31 -21.00 15.35
C LEU A 166 18.61 -20.45 16.75
N GLY A 167 19.52 -21.13 17.46
CA GLY A 167 20.03 -20.73 18.77
C GLY A 167 19.07 -20.81 19.97
N GLU A 168 17.97 -21.57 19.91
CA GLU A 168 16.98 -21.77 21.01
C GLU A 168 16.51 -20.49 21.73
N ARG A 169 16.19 -19.43 20.97
CA ARG A 169 15.89 -18.13 21.57
C ARG A 169 14.38 -17.83 21.59
N PRO A 170 13.72 -17.85 22.76
CA PRO A 170 12.26 -17.82 22.84
C PRO A 170 11.61 -16.49 22.45
N TRP A 171 12.39 -15.42 22.26
CA TRP A 171 11.91 -14.07 21.97
C TRP A 171 12.13 -13.63 20.53
N THR A 172 12.81 -14.44 19.71
CA THR A 172 13.14 -14.08 18.32
C THR A 172 11.90 -13.85 17.47
N SER A 173 10.87 -14.70 17.63
CA SER A 173 9.60 -14.54 16.91
C SER A 173 8.84 -13.29 17.31
N LEU A 174 8.80 -12.96 18.61
CA LEU A 174 8.19 -11.75 19.12
C LEU A 174 8.92 -10.49 18.65
N PHE A 175 10.26 -10.53 18.67
CA PHE A 175 11.06 -9.44 18.12
C PHE A 175 10.79 -9.25 16.63
N GLY A 176 10.84 -10.31 15.81
CA GLY A 176 10.58 -10.16 14.37
C GLY A 176 9.19 -9.63 14.07
N ALA A 177 8.17 -10.10 14.80
CA ALA A 177 6.81 -9.60 14.70
C ALA A 177 6.70 -8.11 15.07
N ALA A 178 7.24 -7.72 16.24
CA ALA A 178 7.23 -6.33 16.70
C ALA A 178 8.05 -5.42 15.77
N PHE A 179 9.20 -5.88 15.32
CA PHE A 179 10.08 -5.12 14.44
C PHE A 179 9.40 -4.84 13.11
N LEU A 180 8.75 -5.83 12.47
CA LEU A 180 7.96 -5.60 11.25
C LEU A 180 6.80 -4.64 11.52
N ALA A 181 6.02 -4.92 12.56
CA ALA A 181 4.82 -4.16 12.92
C ALA A 181 5.11 -2.67 13.14
N PHE A 182 6.24 -2.34 13.77
CA PHE A 182 6.60 -0.98 14.11
C PHE A 182 7.67 -0.37 13.19
N THR A 183 8.00 -1.01 12.06
CA THR A 183 8.82 -0.41 11.02
C THR A 183 8.01 0.68 10.30
N PRO A 184 8.46 1.96 10.28
CA PRO A 184 7.65 3.07 9.76
C PRO A 184 7.16 2.84 8.33
N ARG A 185 8.03 2.38 7.43
CA ARG A 185 7.66 2.13 6.03
C ARG A 185 6.54 1.09 5.91
N TYR A 186 6.62 0.00 6.68
CA TYR A 186 5.63 -1.07 6.65
C TYR A 186 4.28 -0.61 7.19
N LEU A 187 4.30 0.12 8.31
CA LEU A 187 3.11 0.64 8.97
C LEU A 187 2.38 1.68 8.09
N ILE A 188 3.10 2.65 7.51
CA ILE A 188 2.51 3.66 6.60
C ILE A 188 1.90 2.98 5.37
N LEU A 189 2.63 2.04 4.74
CA LEU A 189 2.12 1.34 3.56
C LEU A 189 0.88 0.50 3.86
N SER A 190 0.83 -0.11 5.05
CA SER A 190 -0.33 -0.90 5.49
C SER A 190 -1.54 -0.04 5.85
N SER A 191 -1.34 1.25 6.12
CA SER A 191 -2.40 2.21 6.48
C SER A 191 -3.01 2.90 5.26
N ALA A 192 -2.49 2.62 4.07
CA ALA A 192 -2.92 3.12 2.76
C ALA A 192 -3.59 2.01 1.94
N LEU A 193 -4.49 2.39 1.03
CA LEU A 193 -5.13 1.51 0.05
C LEU A 193 -4.06 1.01 -0.92
N ASN A 194 -3.51 -0.18 -0.68
CA ASN A 194 -2.36 -0.65 -1.45
C ASN A 194 -2.29 -2.18 -1.60
N ASP A 195 -2.07 -2.63 -2.83
CA ASP A 195 -1.94 -4.05 -3.22
C ASP A 195 -0.69 -4.73 -2.65
N ASP A 196 0.35 -3.96 -2.33
CA ASP A 196 1.58 -4.44 -1.72
C ASP A 196 1.29 -5.17 -0.38
N THR A 197 0.26 -4.81 0.37
CA THR A 197 -0.09 -5.49 1.63
C THR A 197 -0.50 -6.95 1.42
N LEU A 198 -1.32 -7.23 0.40
CA LEU A 198 -1.72 -8.58 0.03
C LEU A 198 -0.55 -9.38 -0.56
N LEU A 199 0.31 -8.70 -1.34
CA LEU A 199 1.54 -9.28 -1.86
C LEU A 199 2.48 -9.71 -0.73
N GLY A 200 2.68 -8.86 0.27
CA GLY A 200 3.51 -9.17 1.44
C GLY A 200 2.99 -10.37 2.22
N LEU A 201 1.67 -10.47 2.43
CA LEU A 201 1.06 -11.63 3.08
C LEU A 201 1.29 -12.92 2.29
N THR A 202 1.00 -12.92 1.00
CA THR A 202 1.13 -14.10 0.14
C THR A 202 2.59 -14.53 -0.01
N ALA A 203 3.53 -13.58 -0.11
CA ALA A 203 4.97 -13.86 -0.11
C ALA A 203 5.46 -14.44 1.23
N ALA A 204 4.97 -13.92 2.37
CA ALA A 204 5.30 -14.46 3.69
C ALA A 204 4.74 -15.88 3.88
N VAL A 205 3.52 -16.15 3.43
CA VAL A 205 2.92 -17.50 3.46
C VAL A 205 3.70 -18.44 2.55
N TYR A 206 4.06 -18.00 1.34
CA TYR A 206 4.91 -18.76 0.43
C TYR A 206 6.21 -19.18 1.13
N PHE A 207 6.94 -18.21 1.70
CA PHE A 207 8.23 -18.50 2.33
C PHE A 207 8.09 -19.39 3.57
N TRP A 208 7.03 -19.19 4.37
CA TRP A 208 6.71 -20.05 5.50
C TRP A 208 6.42 -21.50 5.06
N MET A 209 5.65 -21.70 3.99
CA MET A 209 5.36 -23.03 3.44
C MET A 209 6.61 -23.68 2.85
N LEU A 210 7.49 -22.91 2.22
CA LEU A 210 8.78 -23.42 1.74
C LEU A 210 9.64 -23.96 2.89
N ILE A 211 9.71 -23.23 4.00
CA ILE A 211 10.37 -23.70 5.23
C ILE A 211 9.73 -24.99 5.75
N LYS A 212 8.38 -25.07 5.78
CA LYS A 212 7.66 -26.29 6.20
C LYS A 212 7.99 -27.49 5.31
N ILE A 213 8.13 -27.30 4.00
CA ILE A 213 8.52 -28.35 3.05
C ILE A 213 9.95 -28.81 3.32
N VAL A 214 10.89 -27.87 3.50
CA VAL A 214 12.29 -28.22 3.82
C VAL A 214 12.40 -28.99 5.14
N LYS A 215 11.57 -28.69 6.15
CA LYS A 215 11.52 -29.46 7.40
C LYS A 215 10.84 -30.82 7.26
N SER A 216 9.87 -30.94 6.36
CA SER A 216 8.99 -32.11 6.27
C SER A 216 8.61 -32.39 4.81
N PRO A 217 9.55 -32.89 3.98
CA PRO A 217 9.36 -33.01 2.53
C PRO A 217 8.24 -33.97 2.12
N LEU A 218 7.81 -34.86 3.02
CA LEU A 218 6.74 -35.80 2.73
C LEU A 218 5.33 -35.20 2.89
N ARG A 219 5.16 -34.05 3.56
CA ARG A 219 3.84 -33.45 3.81
C ARG A 219 3.28 -32.77 2.55
N TRP A 220 2.01 -33.03 2.25
CA TRP A 220 1.33 -32.48 1.06
C TRP A 220 0.72 -31.09 1.28
N LEU A 221 0.19 -30.82 2.48
CA LEU A 221 -0.49 -29.54 2.72
C LEU A 221 0.42 -28.33 2.47
N PRO A 222 1.68 -28.27 2.97
CA PRO A 222 2.58 -27.16 2.64
C PRO A 222 2.89 -27.02 1.15
N VAL A 223 2.93 -28.14 0.42
CA VAL A 223 3.20 -28.17 -1.03
C VAL A 223 2.05 -27.54 -1.80
N ILE A 224 0.81 -27.91 -1.47
CA ILE A 224 -0.40 -27.34 -2.08
C ILE A 224 -0.52 -25.86 -1.70
N MET A 225 -0.32 -25.51 -0.43
CA MET A 225 -0.38 -24.12 0.04
C MET A 225 0.71 -23.24 -0.57
N LEU A 226 1.91 -23.77 -0.82
CA LEU A 226 2.97 -23.06 -1.53
C LEU A 226 2.54 -22.71 -2.96
N GLY A 227 1.98 -23.68 -3.69
CA GLY A 227 1.45 -23.46 -5.04
C GLY A 227 0.30 -22.47 -5.05
N ALA A 228 -0.65 -22.60 -4.12
CA ALA A 228 -1.75 -21.64 -3.97
C ALA A 228 -1.23 -20.23 -3.67
N ALA A 229 -0.30 -20.07 -2.73
CA ALA A 229 0.29 -18.76 -2.41
C ALA A 229 1.01 -18.15 -3.62
N LEU A 230 1.73 -18.96 -4.40
CA LEU A 230 2.36 -18.52 -5.65
C LEU A 230 1.32 -18.07 -6.68
N GLY A 231 0.30 -18.88 -6.96
CA GLY A 231 -0.75 -18.55 -7.92
C GLY A 231 -1.54 -17.30 -7.53
N VAL A 232 -1.92 -17.19 -6.25
CA VAL A 232 -2.56 -15.98 -5.71
C VAL A 232 -1.63 -14.77 -5.89
N SER A 233 -0.34 -14.87 -5.57
CA SER A 233 0.62 -13.77 -5.72
C SER A 233 0.74 -13.26 -7.16
N MET A 234 0.68 -14.16 -8.15
CA MET A 234 0.71 -13.83 -9.57
C MET A 234 -0.54 -13.06 -10.02
N THR A 235 -1.65 -13.15 -9.27
CA THR A 235 -2.86 -12.36 -9.51
C THR A 235 -2.91 -11.05 -8.74
N ILE A 236 -1.81 -10.69 -8.07
CA ILE A 236 -1.60 -9.40 -7.40
C ILE A 236 -0.50 -8.60 -8.11
N LYS A 237 0.68 -9.20 -8.31
CA LYS A 237 1.84 -8.52 -8.92
C LYS A 237 2.83 -9.54 -9.49
N TYR A 238 3.44 -9.20 -10.61
CA TYR A 238 4.41 -10.09 -11.27
C TYR A 238 5.80 -10.12 -10.62
N SER A 239 6.02 -9.41 -9.50
CA SER A 239 7.31 -9.37 -8.80
C SER A 239 7.79 -10.73 -8.25
N LEU A 240 6.91 -11.73 -8.17
CA LEU A 240 7.23 -13.08 -7.69
C LEU A 240 7.46 -14.07 -8.84
N ALA A 241 7.54 -13.61 -10.10
CA ALA A 241 7.68 -14.46 -11.28
C ALA A 241 8.93 -15.36 -11.28
N LEU A 242 9.96 -15.04 -10.49
CA LEU A 242 11.19 -15.84 -10.37
C LEU A 242 11.15 -16.92 -9.27
N LEU A 243 10.15 -16.91 -8.39
CA LEU A 243 10.02 -17.91 -7.32
C LEU A 243 9.78 -19.36 -7.78
N PRO A 244 9.26 -19.67 -8.99
CA PRO A 244 9.29 -21.02 -9.54
C PRO A 244 10.70 -21.61 -9.62
N LEU A 245 11.73 -20.80 -9.90
CA LEU A 245 13.12 -21.25 -9.89
C LEU A 245 13.55 -21.71 -8.49
N GLU A 246 13.11 -20.99 -7.45
CA GLU A 246 13.36 -21.38 -6.06
C GLU A 246 12.78 -22.76 -5.76
N ILE A 247 11.55 -23.02 -6.20
CA ILE A 247 10.88 -24.31 -6.01
C ILE A 247 11.67 -25.44 -6.66
N VAL A 248 12.08 -25.27 -7.92
CA VAL A 248 12.81 -26.31 -8.67
C VAL A 248 14.14 -26.61 -7.98
N VAL A 249 14.90 -25.58 -7.61
CA VAL A 249 16.19 -25.75 -6.93
C VAL A 249 16.01 -26.44 -5.58
N VAL A 250 15.09 -25.95 -4.74
CA VAL A 250 14.88 -26.49 -3.39
C VAL A 250 14.38 -27.93 -3.44
N LEU A 251 13.38 -28.24 -4.28
CA LEU A 251 12.86 -29.61 -4.39
C LEU A 251 13.89 -30.55 -5.02
N GLY A 252 14.68 -30.09 -5.99
CA GLY A 252 15.78 -30.87 -6.56
C GLY A 252 16.83 -31.23 -5.51
N LEU A 253 17.24 -30.26 -4.69
CA LEU A 253 18.16 -30.48 -3.57
C LEU A 253 17.57 -31.44 -2.53
N LEU A 254 16.29 -31.30 -2.17
CA LEU A 254 15.64 -32.21 -1.22
C LEU A 254 15.51 -33.64 -1.79
N ALA A 255 15.19 -33.78 -3.08
CA ALA A 255 15.10 -35.07 -3.75
C ALA A 255 16.47 -35.79 -3.76
N TRP A 256 17.54 -35.03 -4.00
CA TRP A 256 18.92 -35.54 -3.96
C TRP A 256 19.35 -35.92 -2.53
N GLN A 257 19.16 -35.02 -1.56
CA GLN A 257 19.57 -35.23 -0.17
C GLN A 257 18.84 -36.40 0.50
N HIS A 258 17.54 -36.54 0.24
CA HIS A 258 16.71 -37.60 0.84
C HIS A 258 16.54 -38.83 -0.05
N LYS A 259 17.20 -38.89 -1.22
CA LYS A 259 17.11 -39.99 -2.19
C LYS A 259 15.67 -40.33 -2.60
N LEU A 260 14.82 -39.31 -2.82
CA LEU A 260 13.37 -39.47 -3.02
C LEU A 260 12.95 -39.86 -4.45
N GLY A 261 13.90 -40.00 -5.39
CA GLY A 261 13.63 -40.37 -6.78
C GLY A 261 12.97 -39.26 -7.60
N TRP A 262 13.08 -39.35 -8.92
CA TRP A 262 12.58 -38.31 -9.85
C TRP A 262 11.05 -38.21 -9.86
N LEU A 263 10.34 -39.32 -9.66
CA LEU A 263 8.88 -39.36 -9.59
C LEU A 263 8.33 -38.53 -8.41
N TRP A 264 9.03 -38.51 -7.28
CA TRP A 264 8.64 -37.65 -6.16
C TRP A 264 8.73 -36.17 -6.55
N LEU A 265 9.84 -35.77 -7.19
CA LEU A 265 10.04 -34.39 -7.65
C LEU A 265 8.94 -33.97 -8.62
N VAL A 266 8.65 -34.79 -9.63
CA VAL A 266 7.59 -34.50 -10.62
C VAL A 266 6.23 -34.38 -9.96
N LYS A 267 5.85 -35.28 -9.04
CA LYS A 267 4.57 -35.19 -8.33
C LYS A 267 4.45 -33.92 -7.48
N ARG A 268 5.55 -33.46 -6.87
CA ARG A 268 5.58 -32.22 -6.08
C ARG A 268 5.46 -30.99 -6.97
N LEU A 269 6.23 -30.94 -8.06
CA LEU A 269 6.15 -29.86 -9.04
C LEU A 269 4.76 -29.79 -9.69
N ALA A 270 4.18 -30.94 -10.05
CA ALA A 270 2.82 -31.00 -10.59
C ALA A 270 1.77 -30.51 -9.59
N ALA A 271 1.88 -30.86 -8.31
CA ALA A 271 0.95 -30.38 -7.29
C ALA A 271 1.08 -28.87 -7.04
N ILE A 272 2.31 -28.34 -6.99
CA ILE A 272 2.55 -26.89 -6.83
C ILE A 272 2.06 -26.15 -8.06
N GLY A 273 2.43 -26.60 -9.26
CA GLY A 273 2.01 -26.00 -10.53
C GLY A 273 0.51 -26.07 -10.73
N GLY A 274 -0.14 -27.18 -10.39
CA GLY A 274 -1.59 -27.34 -10.44
C GLY A 274 -2.33 -26.41 -9.48
N ALA A 275 -1.85 -26.27 -8.24
CA ALA A 275 -2.43 -25.33 -7.28
C ALA A 275 -2.21 -23.86 -7.70
N ALA A 276 -1.01 -23.54 -8.21
CA ALA A 276 -0.72 -22.20 -8.72
C ALA A 276 -1.62 -21.85 -9.90
N LEU A 277 -1.71 -22.75 -10.89
CA LEU A 277 -2.57 -22.60 -12.06
C LEU A 277 -4.04 -22.43 -11.66
N LEU A 278 -4.55 -23.24 -10.73
CA LEU A 278 -5.93 -23.12 -10.26
C LEU A 278 -6.18 -21.71 -9.68
N CYS A 279 -5.31 -21.25 -8.78
CA CYS A 279 -5.45 -19.95 -8.13
C CYS A 279 -5.24 -18.76 -9.07
N SER A 280 -4.46 -18.92 -10.16
CA SER A 280 -4.19 -17.84 -11.11
C SER A 280 -5.03 -17.89 -12.38
N SER A 281 -5.76 -18.99 -12.61
CA SER A 281 -6.50 -19.24 -13.87
C SER A 281 -7.55 -18.18 -14.17
N TRP A 282 -8.24 -17.63 -13.16
CA TRP A 282 -9.26 -16.61 -13.36
C TRP A 282 -8.69 -15.33 -14.00
N TRP A 283 -7.50 -14.88 -13.58
CA TRP A 283 -6.87 -13.65 -14.08
C TRP A 283 -6.29 -13.86 -15.48
N PHE A 284 -5.47 -14.90 -15.65
CA PHE A 284 -4.85 -15.18 -16.95
C PHE A 284 -5.89 -15.59 -17.99
N GLY A 285 -6.91 -16.36 -17.58
CA GLY A 285 -8.04 -16.71 -18.43
C GLY A 285 -8.86 -15.48 -18.83
N TRP A 286 -9.10 -14.53 -17.92
CA TRP A 286 -9.77 -13.26 -18.23
C TRP A 286 -9.00 -12.46 -19.27
N ASN A 287 -7.68 -12.30 -19.08
CA ASN A 287 -6.83 -11.56 -20.01
C ASN A 287 -6.82 -12.21 -21.40
N ILE A 288 -6.63 -13.52 -21.47
CA ILE A 288 -6.64 -14.25 -22.74
C ILE A 288 -8.02 -14.15 -23.39
N TRP A 289 -9.11 -14.29 -22.65
CA TRP A 289 -10.45 -14.26 -23.23
C TRP A 289 -10.78 -12.93 -23.90
N TYR A 290 -10.49 -11.80 -23.24
CA TYR A 290 -10.90 -10.47 -23.72
C TYR A 290 -9.86 -9.74 -24.57
N PHE A 291 -8.56 -10.03 -24.40
CA PHE A 291 -7.48 -9.21 -24.95
C PHE A 291 -6.51 -9.97 -25.86
N ASN A 292 -6.83 -11.20 -26.26
CA ASN A 292 -5.98 -11.93 -27.20
C ASN A 292 -6.08 -11.39 -28.62
N THR A 293 -4.96 -11.42 -29.33
CA THR A 293 -4.86 -11.07 -30.75
C THR A 293 -4.56 -12.31 -31.60
N VAL A 294 -5.04 -13.50 -31.19
CA VAL A 294 -4.70 -14.78 -31.85
C VAL A 294 -5.14 -14.82 -33.31
N ALA A 295 -6.25 -14.16 -33.65
CA ALA A 295 -6.73 -14.07 -35.03
C ALA A 295 -5.79 -13.26 -35.94
N GLU A 296 -5.04 -12.31 -35.37
CA GLU A 296 -4.19 -11.36 -36.10
C GLU A 296 -2.72 -11.80 -36.07
N ASP A 297 -2.20 -12.16 -34.90
CA ASP A 297 -0.78 -12.42 -34.64
C ASP A 297 -0.45 -13.92 -34.49
N GLY A 298 -1.46 -14.79 -34.57
CA GLY A 298 -1.32 -16.22 -34.32
C GLY A 298 -1.28 -16.59 -32.83
N VAL A 299 -1.30 -17.90 -32.56
CA VAL A 299 -1.57 -18.44 -31.21
C VAL A 299 -0.56 -17.99 -30.15
N VAL A 300 0.73 -18.07 -30.45
CA VAL A 300 1.78 -17.80 -29.45
C VAL A 300 1.87 -16.31 -29.14
N VAL A 301 2.02 -15.47 -30.17
CA VAL A 301 2.16 -14.03 -30.01
C VAL A 301 0.88 -13.41 -29.49
N GLY A 302 -0.28 -13.83 -30.01
CA GLY A 302 -1.57 -13.29 -29.60
C GLY A 302 -1.94 -13.58 -28.14
N VAL A 303 -1.51 -14.72 -27.58
CA VAL A 303 -1.67 -15.00 -26.15
C VAL A 303 -0.70 -14.19 -25.30
N ILE A 304 0.56 -14.04 -25.73
CA ILE A 304 1.56 -13.27 -24.98
C ILE A 304 1.16 -11.79 -24.92
N ARG A 305 0.75 -11.20 -26.06
CA ARG A 305 0.25 -9.82 -26.10
C ARG A 305 -0.93 -9.62 -25.15
N ALA A 306 -1.83 -10.59 -25.02
CA ALA A 306 -2.95 -10.50 -24.07
C ALA A 306 -2.52 -10.35 -22.60
N LEU A 307 -1.34 -10.90 -22.24
CA LEU A 307 -0.85 -10.94 -20.86
C LEU A 307 0.11 -9.80 -20.52
N PHE A 308 0.81 -9.27 -21.53
CA PHE A 308 1.89 -8.31 -21.35
C PHE A 308 1.70 -7.01 -22.13
N SER A 309 0.73 -6.90 -23.04
CA SER A 309 0.53 -5.70 -23.87
C SER A 309 -0.87 -5.08 -23.70
N GLY A 310 -1.01 -3.83 -24.13
CA GLY A 310 -2.30 -3.13 -24.22
C GLY A 310 -2.74 -2.44 -22.95
N GLY A 311 -1.77 -1.99 -22.16
CA GLY A 311 -1.99 -1.25 -20.93
C GLY A 311 -1.16 0.02 -20.84
N TYR A 312 -1.34 0.74 -19.73
CA TYR A 312 -0.57 1.95 -19.43
C TYR A 312 0.91 1.64 -19.12
N ASN A 313 1.24 0.40 -18.74
CA ASN A 313 2.59 0.05 -18.28
C ASN A 313 3.57 -0.18 -19.44
N ALA A 314 4.40 0.84 -19.70
CA ALA A 314 5.44 0.79 -20.73
C ALA A 314 6.37 -0.43 -20.63
N THR A 315 6.76 -0.85 -19.41
CA THR A 315 7.67 -2.00 -19.25
C THR A 315 7.01 -3.31 -19.67
N LEU A 316 5.72 -3.50 -19.35
CA LEU A 316 5.00 -4.68 -19.78
C LEU A 316 4.84 -4.68 -21.30
N ASN A 317 4.43 -3.54 -21.88
CA ASN A 317 4.29 -3.40 -23.33
C ASN A 317 5.60 -3.76 -24.06
N SER A 318 6.75 -3.23 -23.61
CA SER A 318 8.07 -3.59 -24.18
C SER A 318 8.38 -5.09 -24.08
N ILE A 319 7.97 -5.77 -23.01
CA ILE A 319 8.12 -7.23 -22.88
C ILE A 319 7.24 -7.95 -23.90
N GLY A 320 5.98 -7.52 -24.04
CA GLY A 320 5.06 -8.10 -25.01
C GLY A 320 5.53 -7.91 -26.45
N ASP A 321 6.03 -6.72 -26.78
CA ASP A 321 6.57 -6.41 -28.12
C ASP A 321 7.83 -7.22 -28.45
N PHE A 322 8.71 -7.42 -27.47
CA PHE A 322 9.87 -8.30 -27.62
C PHE A 322 9.47 -9.73 -28.00
N PHE A 323 8.49 -10.30 -27.29
CA PHE A 323 8.01 -11.65 -27.61
C PHE A 323 7.22 -11.70 -28.93
N ALA A 324 6.76 -10.56 -29.43
CA ALA A 324 6.17 -10.43 -30.76
C ALA A 324 7.20 -10.25 -31.88
N GLY A 325 8.50 -10.34 -31.58
CA GLY A 325 9.60 -10.20 -32.54
C GLY A 325 10.10 -8.77 -32.71
N GLY A 326 9.65 -7.83 -31.88
CA GLY A 326 10.21 -6.49 -31.78
C GLY A 326 11.51 -6.46 -30.96
N GLU A 327 12.20 -5.33 -30.97
CA GLU A 327 13.33 -5.13 -30.06
C GLU A 327 12.82 -4.85 -28.64
N LEU A 328 13.61 -5.22 -27.63
CA LEU A 328 13.41 -4.74 -26.26
C LEU A 328 13.74 -3.25 -26.23
N ASP A 329 12.79 -2.42 -26.66
CA ASP A 329 12.87 -0.98 -26.50
C ASP A 329 12.64 -0.68 -25.01
N ALA A 330 13.74 -0.76 -24.24
CA ALA A 330 13.79 -0.36 -22.85
C ALA A 330 13.60 1.17 -22.67
N ALA A 331 13.45 1.91 -23.77
CA ALA A 331 13.37 3.36 -23.80
C ALA A 331 12.39 3.84 -24.88
N ALA A 332 11.09 3.64 -24.67
CA ALA A 332 10.13 4.52 -25.34
C ALA A 332 10.28 5.93 -24.73
N ASP A 333 10.98 6.81 -25.45
CA ASP A 333 11.00 8.27 -25.41
C ASP A 333 10.41 8.93 -24.15
N VAL A 334 11.27 9.29 -23.19
CA VAL A 334 10.98 10.41 -22.27
C VAL A 334 12.29 11.15 -21.98
N ALA A 335 12.32 12.43 -22.33
CA ALA A 335 13.33 13.38 -21.91
C ALA A 335 13.63 13.23 -20.41
N GLY A 336 14.86 12.85 -20.05
CA GLY A 336 15.28 12.70 -18.65
C GLY A 336 15.74 11.31 -18.23
N ALA A 337 16.37 10.52 -19.12
CA ALA A 337 17.26 9.43 -18.69
C ALA A 337 18.31 10.01 -17.75
N SER A 338 18.05 9.91 -16.45
CA SER A 338 18.87 10.57 -15.44
C SER A 338 20.24 9.91 -15.40
N SER A 339 21.29 10.67 -15.11
CA SER A 339 22.64 10.20 -14.78
C SER A 339 22.71 9.42 -13.45
N ALA A 340 21.60 8.78 -13.07
CA ALA A 340 21.44 8.09 -11.82
C ALA A 340 22.35 6.87 -11.74
N THR A 341 23.09 6.80 -10.64
CA THR A 341 24.03 5.71 -10.35
C THR A 341 23.36 4.62 -9.52
N TYR A 342 23.87 3.39 -9.61
CA TYR A 342 23.47 2.31 -8.69
C TYR A 342 23.69 2.69 -7.21
N ALA A 343 24.68 3.53 -6.91
CA ALA A 343 24.91 4.04 -5.55
C ALA A 343 23.74 4.92 -5.07
N GLN A 344 23.21 5.80 -5.92
CA GLN A 344 22.02 6.60 -5.61
C GLN A 344 20.79 5.70 -5.47
N TRP A 345 20.60 4.73 -6.36
CA TRP A 345 19.51 3.77 -6.28
C TRP A 345 19.55 2.97 -4.99
N LEU A 346 20.71 2.45 -4.59
CA LEU A 346 20.90 1.72 -3.33
C LEU A 346 20.62 2.61 -2.12
N ARG A 347 21.09 3.87 -2.13
CA ARG A 347 20.85 4.82 -1.03
C ARG A 347 19.36 5.11 -0.86
N ILE A 348 18.66 5.42 -1.95
CA ILE A 348 17.22 5.73 -1.92
C ILE A 348 16.41 4.48 -1.55
N THR A 349 16.77 3.33 -2.10
CA THR A 349 16.15 2.04 -1.76
C THR A 349 16.31 1.75 -0.27
N PHE A 350 17.51 1.94 0.27
CA PHE A 350 17.78 1.72 1.69
C PHE A 350 17.02 2.70 2.59
N THR A 351 17.05 4.01 2.30
CA THR A 351 16.35 4.99 3.16
C THR A 351 14.84 4.81 3.12
N SER A 352 14.29 4.55 1.91
CA SER A 352 12.86 4.33 1.71
C SER A 352 12.38 2.93 2.13
N PHE A 353 13.28 1.99 2.39
CA PHE A 353 12.97 0.67 2.97
C PHE A 353 12.61 0.81 4.45
N TRP A 354 13.36 1.61 5.20
CA TRP A 354 13.17 1.74 6.65
C TRP A 354 12.17 2.83 7.02
N GLY A 355 12.31 4.00 6.40
CA GLY A 355 11.44 5.15 6.62
C GLY A 355 10.83 5.62 5.31
N PHE A 356 9.93 6.60 5.38
CA PHE A 356 9.40 7.27 4.20
C PHE A 356 9.38 8.78 4.47
N ALA A 357 9.89 9.56 3.52
CA ALA A 357 9.62 10.99 3.48
C ALA A 357 8.31 11.18 2.72
N ILE A 358 7.25 11.56 3.42
CA ILE A 358 6.04 12.07 2.76
C ILE A 358 6.42 13.45 2.23
N ASP A 359 6.17 13.70 0.94
CA ASP A 359 6.40 14.99 0.25
C ASP A 359 7.84 15.55 0.33
N ASP A 360 8.88 14.71 0.36
CA ASP A 360 10.30 15.11 0.53
C ASP A 360 10.60 15.96 1.79
N GLN A 361 9.61 16.20 2.65
CA GLN A 361 9.64 17.17 3.74
C GLN A 361 9.85 16.56 5.12
N ILE A 362 9.91 15.23 5.24
CA ILE A 362 10.23 14.60 6.52
C ILE A 362 11.73 14.28 6.53
N PRO A 363 12.62 15.18 7.00
CA PRO A 363 14.00 14.83 7.23
C PRO A 363 14.02 13.76 8.31
N LEU A 364 14.33 12.54 7.87
CA LEU A 364 14.73 11.45 8.71
C LEU A 364 16.09 11.81 9.28
N SER A 365 16.16 11.96 10.61
CA SER A 365 17.40 12.28 11.31
C SER A 365 18.50 11.30 10.88
N PRO A 366 19.67 11.74 10.39
CA PRO A 366 20.75 10.84 9.97
C PRO A 366 21.14 9.82 11.05
N TRP A 367 20.95 10.20 12.32
CA TRP A 367 21.18 9.35 13.48
C TRP A 367 20.34 8.08 13.51
N ILE A 368 19.11 8.10 12.98
CA ILE A 368 18.28 6.89 12.95
C ILE A 368 18.83 5.86 11.97
N PHE A 369 19.33 6.31 10.82
CA PHE A 369 19.96 5.43 9.85
C PHE A 369 21.32 4.93 10.32
N PHE A 370 22.07 5.76 11.06
CA PHE A 370 23.27 5.30 11.75
C PHE A 370 22.95 4.19 12.75
N PHE A 371 21.91 4.37 13.58
CA PHE A 371 21.43 3.34 14.50
C PHE A 371 21.01 2.05 13.78
N ILE A 372 20.23 2.15 12.69
CA ILE A 372 19.86 0.99 11.86
C ILE A 372 21.10 0.31 11.29
N GLY A 373 22.10 1.08 10.85
CA GLY A 373 23.39 0.55 10.42
C GLY A 373 24.07 -0.28 11.50
N LEU A 374 24.12 0.21 12.75
CA LEU A 374 24.65 -0.56 13.89
C LEU A 374 23.85 -1.84 14.16
N VAL A 375 22.53 -1.77 14.09
CA VAL A 375 21.63 -2.93 14.24
C VAL A 375 21.92 -3.98 13.15
N LEU A 376 22.07 -3.55 11.90
CA LEU A 376 22.40 -4.44 10.77
C LEU A 376 23.80 -5.05 10.89
N LEU A 377 24.81 -4.27 11.28
CA LEU A 377 26.16 -4.79 11.52
C LEU A 377 26.19 -5.81 12.66
N THR A 378 25.44 -5.55 13.74
CA THR A 378 25.30 -6.48 14.87
C THR A 378 24.61 -7.77 14.43
N ALA A 379 23.55 -7.66 13.62
CA ALA A 379 22.87 -8.81 13.06
C ALA A 379 23.81 -9.63 12.16
N ALA A 380 24.55 -8.98 11.26
CA ALA A 380 25.52 -9.63 10.38
C ALA A 380 26.61 -10.37 11.16
N TRP A 381 27.14 -9.77 12.24
CA TRP A 381 28.08 -10.44 13.14
C TRP A 381 27.47 -11.69 13.79
N GLY A 382 26.22 -11.62 14.24
CA GLY A 382 25.52 -12.76 14.80
C GLY A 382 25.25 -13.86 13.77
N LEU A 383 24.88 -13.51 12.54
CA LEU A 383 24.73 -14.46 11.43
C LEU A 383 26.04 -15.16 11.11
N TRP A 384 27.16 -14.43 11.10
CA TRP A 384 28.50 -15.01 10.95
C TRP A 384 28.83 -15.98 12.08
N ARG A 385 28.48 -15.65 13.34
CA ARG A 385 28.64 -16.59 14.47
C ARG A 385 27.79 -17.85 14.30
N LEU A 386 26.53 -17.74 13.86
CA LEU A 386 25.68 -18.90 13.58
C LEU A 386 26.31 -19.78 12.50
N TRP A 387 26.74 -19.17 11.39
CA TRP A 387 27.45 -19.87 10.32
C TRP A 387 28.67 -20.64 10.83
N ARG A 388 29.50 -20.00 11.67
CA ARG A 388 30.72 -20.63 12.19
C ARG A 388 30.47 -21.72 13.24
N ARG A 389 29.37 -21.66 13.99
CA ARG A 389 29.15 -22.52 15.17
C ARG A 389 28.10 -23.60 14.97
N GLU A 390 27.12 -23.36 14.12
CA GLU A 390 25.94 -24.21 13.94
C GLU A 390 25.82 -24.60 12.47
N SER A 391 26.34 -25.77 12.09
CA SER A 391 26.28 -26.25 10.70
C SER A 391 24.84 -26.41 10.19
N GLN A 392 23.89 -26.66 11.09
CA GLN A 392 22.45 -26.72 10.79
C GLN A 392 21.87 -25.37 10.37
N SER A 393 22.54 -24.25 10.66
CA SER A 393 22.11 -22.90 10.26
C SER A 393 22.33 -22.64 8.78
N HIS A 394 23.35 -23.24 8.16
CA HIS A 394 23.74 -22.98 6.76
C HIS A 394 22.58 -23.10 5.80
N ARG A 395 21.80 -24.19 5.89
CA ARG A 395 20.66 -24.42 4.98
C ARG A 395 19.61 -23.31 5.07
N TRP A 396 19.35 -22.78 6.26
CA TRP A 396 18.35 -21.74 6.48
C TRP A 396 18.85 -20.39 6.00
N LEU A 397 20.12 -20.08 6.27
CA LEU A 397 20.76 -18.84 5.82
C LEU A 397 20.89 -18.79 4.29
N LEU A 398 21.29 -19.91 3.66
CA LEU A 398 21.38 -20.02 2.21
C LEU A 398 20.01 -19.96 1.54
N LEU A 399 19.01 -20.68 2.07
CA LEU A 399 17.64 -20.61 1.56
C LEU A 399 17.09 -19.18 1.62
N THR A 400 17.22 -18.54 2.78
CA THR A 400 16.71 -17.17 2.97
C THR A 400 17.46 -16.15 2.12
N GLY A 401 18.78 -16.30 2.00
CA GLY A 401 19.61 -15.45 1.12
C GLY A 401 19.27 -15.63 -0.37
N PHE A 402 19.03 -16.87 -0.80
CA PHE A 402 18.62 -17.16 -2.18
C PHE A 402 17.22 -16.60 -2.48
N HIS A 403 16.27 -16.74 -1.56
CA HIS A 403 14.95 -16.13 -1.66
C HIS A 403 15.02 -14.61 -1.87
N ILE A 404 15.79 -13.92 -1.02
CA ILE A 404 15.99 -12.46 -1.12
C ILE A 404 16.66 -12.10 -2.45
N LEU A 405 17.69 -12.85 -2.86
CA LEU A 405 18.40 -12.61 -4.12
C LEU A 405 17.44 -12.64 -5.31
N LEU A 406 16.58 -13.65 -5.41
CA LEU A 406 15.60 -13.77 -6.50
C LEU A 406 14.63 -12.58 -6.55
N LEU A 407 14.18 -12.11 -5.38
CA LEU A 407 13.28 -10.96 -5.29
C LEU A 407 13.95 -9.61 -5.62
N CYS A 408 15.29 -9.53 -5.49
CA CYS A 408 16.05 -8.34 -5.89
C CYS A 408 16.30 -8.23 -7.39
N VAL A 409 16.20 -9.34 -8.16
CA VAL A 409 16.52 -9.34 -9.60
C VAL A 409 15.62 -8.37 -10.37
N ILE A 410 14.29 -8.45 -10.19
CA ILE A 410 13.34 -7.62 -10.97
C ILE A 410 13.51 -6.12 -10.67
N PRO A 411 13.57 -5.65 -9.41
CA PRO A 411 13.82 -4.23 -9.12
C PRO A 411 15.14 -3.71 -9.70
N VAL A 412 16.22 -4.51 -9.63
CA VAL A 412 17.53 -4.13 -10.19
C VAL A 412 17.48 -4.05 -11.71
N LEU A 413 16.88 -5.04 -12.38
CA LEU A 413 16.70 -5.03 -13.83
C LEU A 413 15.85 -3.83 -14.27
N ARG A 414 14.76 -3.53 -13.55
CA ARG A 414 13.90 -2.38 -13.85
C ARG A 414 14.65 -1.06 -13.72
N PHE A 415 15.57 -0.93 -12.77
CA PHE A 415 16.44 0.25 -12.69
C PHE A 415 17.47 0.28 -13.83
N ALA A 416 18.09 -0.85 -14.14
CA ALA A 416 19.06 -0.97 -15.22
C ALA A 416 18.47 -0.59 -16.59
N THR A 417 17.18 -0.89 -16.82
CA THR A 417 16.49 -0.57 -18.06
C THR A 417 15.89 0.84 -18.09
N SER A 418 15.29 1.31 -16.99
CA SER A 418 14.58 2.61 -16.98
C SER A 418 15.42 3.81 -16.56
N GLY A 419 16.46 3.62 -15.74
CA GLY A 419 17.23 4.72 -15.14
C GLY A 419 16.44 5.67 -14.22
N ARG A 420 15.19 5.33 -13.84
CA ARG A 420 14.30 6.21 -13.07
C ARG A 420 14.31 5.91 -11.58
N LEU A 421 15.00 6.75 -10.79
CA LEU A 421 15.07 6.59 -9.32
C LEU A 421 13.69 6.62 -8.66
N GLY A 422 12.85 7.61 -8.97
CA GLY A 422 11.54 7.77 -8.33
C GLY A 422 10.60 6.56 -8.50
N GLN A 423 10.72 5.81 -9.59
CA GLN A 423 9.85 4.67 -9.89
C GLN A 423 10.43 3.32 -9.47
N THR A 424 11.75 3.20 -9.34
CA THR A 424 12.43 1.91 -9.16
C THR A 424 13.18 1.79 -7.84
N ALA A 425 13.64 2.89 -7.26
CA ALA A 425 14.43 2.90 -6.02
C ALA A 425 13.56 2.91 -4.77
N GLN A 426 12.27 2.64 -4.87
CA GLN A 426 11.39 2.61 -3.70
C GLN A 426 11.57 1.30 -2.96
N GLY A 427 12.03 1.37 -1.71
CA GLY A 427 12.35 0.24 -0.85
C GLY A 427 11.18 -0.73 -0.64
N ARG A 428 9.93 -0.29 -0.82
CA ARG A 428 8.74 -1.17 -0.80
C ARG A 428 8.82 -2.33 -1.80
N HIS A 429 9.46 -2.13 -2.96
CA HIS A 429 9.57 -3.17 -3.99
C HIS A 429 10.40 -4.38 -3.56
N ILE A 430 11.30 -4.21 -2.58
CA ILE A 430 12.08 -5.29 -1.97
C ILE A 430 11.53 -5.63 -0.59
N LEU A 431 11.26 -4.61 0.24
CA LEU A 431 10.76 -4.75 1.61
C LEU A 431 9.56 -5.67 1.66
N ILE A 432 8.56 -5.48 0.81
CA ILE A 432 7.27 -6.15 0.94
C ILE A 432 7.35 -7.63 0.58
N PRO A 433 7.80 -8.02 -0.63
CA PRO A 433 7.86 -9.43 -0.98
C PRO A 433 8.92 -10.17 -0.16
N ALA A 434 10.00 -9.51 0.27
CA ALA A 434 11.07 -10.14 1.04
C ALA A 434 11.00 -9.89 2.56
N ALA A 435 9.92 -9.26 3.07
CA ALA A 435 9.85 -8.75 4.45
C ALA A 435 10.16 -9.85 5.47
N ALA A 436 9.48 -10.98 5.29
CA ALA A 436 9.58 -12.10 6.20
C ALA A 436 11.00 -12.69 6.22
N ALA A 437 11.65 -12.79 5.06
CA ALA A 437 13.01 -13.30 4.92
C ALA A 437 14.06 -12.34 5.50
N ILE A 438 13.97 -11.05 5.19
CA ILE A 438 14.91 -10.03 5.69
C ILE A 438 14.82 -9.93 7.21
N ILE A 439 13.59 -9.87 7.76
CA ILE A 439 13.39 -9.76 9.20
C ILE A 439 13.74 -11.08 9.90
N ALA A 440 13.57 -12.23 9.25
CA ALA A 440 14.06 -13.49 9.79
C ALA A 440 15.59 -13.50 9.96
N LEU A 441 16.34 -13.06 8.94
CA LEU A 441 17.79 -12.91 9.06
C LEU A 441 18.19 -11.92 10.14
N LEU A 442 17.49 -10.78 10.23
CA LEU A 442 17.75 -9.78 11.27
C LEU A 442 17.51 -10.36 12.67
N ALA A 443 16.38 -11.04 12.86
CA ALA A 443 15.99 -11.63 14.13
C ALA A 443 16.97 -12.74 14.55
N TRP A 444 17.32 -13.66 13.65
CA TRP A 444 18.31 -14.71 13.94
C TRP A 444 19.71 -14.13 14.21
N GLY A 445 20.12 -13.12 13.45
CA GLY A 445 21.40 -12.43 13.63
C GLY A 445 21.51 -11.73 14.97
N LEU A 446 20.57 -10.85 15.31
CA LEU A 446 20.58 -10.12 16.58
C LEU A 446 20.47 -11.05 17.79
N ALA A 447 19.60 -12.06 17.67
CA ALA A 447 19.51 -13.12 18.65
C ALA A 447 20.90 -13.75 18.87
N ALA A 448 21.62 -14.08 17.79
CA ALA A 448 22.93 -14.74 17.84
C ALA A 448 24.09 -13.88 18.33
N ALA A 449 24.05 -12.58 18.08
CA ALA A 449 25.07 -11.66 18.52
C ALA A 449 25.14 -11.58 20.06
N LEU A 450 23.97 -11.61 20.73
CA LEU A 450 23.84 -11.49 22.18
C LEU A 450 23.76 -12.88 22.82
N PRO A 451 24.70 -13.31 23.67
CA PRO A 451 24.70 -14.68 24.20
C PRO A 451 23.76 -14.90 25.40
N GLN A 452 23.50 -13.88 26.21
CA GLN A 452 22.72 -13.99 27.45
C GLN A 452 21.25 -13.59 27.23
N GLN A 453 20.33 -14.43 27.70
CA GLN A 453 18.89 -14.29 27.47
C GLN A 453 18.29 -12.98 28.03
N ARG A 454 18.77 -12.49 29.17
CA ARG A 454 18.31 -11.22 29.76
C ARG A 454 18.66 -10.01 28.89
N TRP A 455 19.90 -9.95 28.39
CA TRP A 455 20.39 -8.84 27.58
C TRP A 455 19.81 -8.85 26.18
N GLN A 456 19.56 -10.05 25.63
CA GLN A 456 18.78 -10.19 24.39
C GLN A 456 17.40 -9.55 24.55
N ARG A 457 16.63 -9.92 25.58
CA ARG A 457 15.28 -9.36 25.79
C ARG A 457 15.30 -7.84 25.87
N LEU A 458 16.21 -7.28 26.67
CA LEU A 458 16.34 -5.84 26.84
C LEU A 458 16.77 -5.14 25.54
N ALA A 459 17.76 -5.67 24.82
CA ALA A 459 18.22 -5.08 23.57
C ALA A 459 17.16 -5.14 22.47
N LEU A 460 16.48 -6.28 22.32
CA LEU A 460 15.40 -6.44 21.34
C LEU A 460 14.21 -5.52 21.69
N ALA A 461 13.85 -5.41 22.97
CA ALA A 461 12.82 -4.47 23.43
C ALA A 461 13.23 -3.01 23.19
N ALA A 462 14.49 -2.65 23.43
CA ALA A 462 15.01 -1.31 23.16
C ALA A 462 14.97 -0.96 21.67
N ILE A 463 15.37 -1.89 20.79
CA ILE A 463 15.28 -1.70 19.34
C ILE A 463 13.83 -1.47 18.92
N VAL A 464 12.90 -2.30 19.41
CA VAL A 464 11.47 -2.14 19.14
C VAL A 464 10.95 -0.80 19.66
N ALA A 465 11.34 -0.39 20.87
CA ALA A 465 10.95 0.90 21.43
C ALA A 465 11.45 2.07 20.57
N VAL A 466 12.69 2.02 20.07
CA VAL A 466 13.21 3.02 19.13
C VAL A 466 12.38 3.04 17.83
N MET A 467 12.01 1.88 17.28
CA MET A 467 11.15 1.81 16.09
C MET A 467 9.74 2.37 16.34
N MET A 468 9.15 2.10 17.51
CA MET A 468 7.86 2.66 17.91
C MET A 468 7.94 4.19 18.08
N VAL A 469 8.97 4.70 18.74
CA VAL A 469 9.19 6.16 18.89
C VAL A 469 9.38 6.80 17.52
N TRP A 470 10.13 6.15 16.63
CA TRP A 470 10.35 6.65 15.29
C TRP A 470 9.05 6.69 14.47
N SER A 471 8.28 5.60 14.48
CA SER A 471 6.94 5.54 13.86
C SER A 471 5.98 6.59 14.46
N GLY A 472 6.01 6.77 15.79
CA GLY A 472 5.24 7.80 16.48
C GLY A 472 5.65 9.22 16.12
N ALA A 473 6.94 9.48 15.89
CA ALA A 473 7.44 10.78 15.43
C ALA A 473 6.97 11.09 14.00
N HIS A 474 6.90 10.08 13.11
CA HIS A 474 6.29 10.24 11.79
C HIS A 474 4.81 10.62 11.89
N PHE A 475 4.06 9.90 12.73
CA PHE A 475 2.66 10.21 13.00
C PHE A 475 2.49 11.63 13.55
N TYR A 476 3.30 12.03 14.54
CA TYR A 476 3.23 13.35 15.16
C TYR A 476 3.47 14.46 14.12
N ARG A 477 4.50 14.34 13.28
CA ARG A 477 4.74 15.34 12.22
C ARG A 477 3.62 15.40 11.19
N LEU A 478 3.05 14.24 10.82
CA LEU A 478 1.90 14.20 9.92
C LEU A 478 0.69 14.91 10.55
N ALA A 479 0.53 14.82 11.87
CA ALA A 479 -0.52 15.52 12.60
C ALA A 479 -0.28 17.03 12.75
N GLU A 480 0.97 17.49 12.82
CA GLU A 480 1.31 18.93 12.85
C GLU A 480 1.11 19.65 11.52
N GLN A 481 1.08 18.92 10.40
CA GLN A 481 0.82 19.46 9.06
C GLN A 481 -0.52 18.95 8.50
N PRO A 482 -1.66 19.31 9.14
CA PRO A 482 -2.97 18.93 8.63
C PRO A 482 -3.11 19.45 7.20
N ALA A 483 -3.68 18.65 6.28
CA ALA A 483 -3.96 19.22 4.98
C ALA A 483 -5.03 20.31 5.13
N SER A 484 -4.81 21.40 4.41
CA SER A 484 -5.81 22.42 4.16
C SER A 484 -6.90 21.82 3.28
N LEU A 485 -7.91 21.21 3.89
CA LEU A 485 -9.11 20.82 3.18
C LEU A 485 -9.80 22.08 2.71
N LEU A 486 -10.16 22.12 1.43
CA LEU A 486 -10.93 23.22 0.89
C LEU A 486 -12.34 23.18 1.48
N PRO A 487 -12.91 24.34 1.88
CA PRO A 487 -14.27 24.46 2.41
C PRO A 487 -15.28 24.28 1.28
N MET A 488 -15.35 23.04 0.78
CA MET A 488 -16.08 22.62 -0.39
C MET A 488 -16.66 21.24 -0.11
N ARG A 489 -17.91 21.05 -0.52
CA ARG A 489 -18.58 19.76 -0.51
C ARG A 489 -19.22 19.52 -1.86
N THR A 490 -19.22 18.27 -2.30
CA THR A 490 -19.73 17.89 -3.61
C THR A 490 -21.20 17.48 -3.62
N VAL A 491 -21.81 17.33 -2.43
CA VAL A 491 -23.21 16.93 -2.27
C VAL A 491 -24.16 18.12 -2.26
N ALA A 492 -25.32 17.99 -2.90
CA ALA A 492 -26.23 19.12 -3.12
C ALA A 492 -26.87 19.66 -1.83
N TYR A 493 -27.17 18.77 -0.87
CA TYR A 493 -27.74 19.13 0.43
C TYR A 493 -26.76 19.87 1.35
N ALA A 494 -25.46 19.86 1.03
CA ALA A 494 -24.47 20.53 1.86
C ALA A 494 -24.70 22.05 1.93
N ALA A 495 -25.33 22.66 0.93
CA ALA A 495 -25.53 24.11 0.93
C ALA A 495 -26.67 24.57 1.87
N ASP A 496 -27.51 23.66 2.37
CA ASP A 496 -28.67 23.99 3.23
C ASP A 496 -28.37 23.83 4.73
N TRP A 497 -27.12 23.50 5.09
CA TRP A 497 -26.72 23.16 6.47
C TRP A 497 -26.55 24.34 7.44
N LEU A 498 -26.44 25.59 6.95
CA LEU A 498 -26.30 26.77 7.81
C LEU A 498 -27.69 27.23 8.30
N PRO A 499 -27.78 27.85 9.49
CA PRO A 499 -29.06 28.07 10.17
C PRO A 499 -29.99 29.08 9.50
N GLN A 500 -29.49 29.97 8.65
CA GLN A 500 -30.29 31.00 7.99
C GLN A 500 -30.30 30.78 6.48
N SER A 501 -31.48 30.56 5.90
CA SER A 501 -31.67 30.46 4.45
C SER A 501 -31.72 31.83 3.77
N VAL A 502 -31.29 31.91 2.52
CA VAL A 502 -31.39 33.11 1.69
C VAL A 502 -32.41 32.86 0.57
N GLU A 503 -33.52 33.61 0.57
CA GLU A 503 -34.60 33.42 -0.42
C GLU A 503 -34.27 34.02 -1.81
N GLN A 504 -33.41 35.05 -1.86
CA GLN A 504 -33.04 35.76 -3.10
C GLN A 504 -31.52 35.91 -3.20
N GLY A 505 -30.82 34.78 -3.26
CA GLY A 505 -29.36 34.71 -3.25
C GLY A 505 -28.72 34.50 -4.61
N GLN A 506 -29.45 34.62 -5.72
CA GLN A 506 -28.91 34.33 -7.04
C GLN A 506 -28.09 35.49 -7.60
N PHE A 507 -26.84 35.20 -8.00
CA PHE A 507 -25.91 36.13 -8.62
C PHE A 507 -25.63 35.70 -10.07
N GLY A 508 -26.28 36.37 -11.01
CA GLY A 508 -26.21 36.00 -12.42
C GLY A 508 -26.80 34.61 -12.69
N GLU A 509 -26.31 33.90 -13.70
CA GLU A 509 -26.88 32.62 -14.12
C GLU A 509 -26.24 31.40 -13.42
N GLY A 510 -25.10 31.56 -12.75
CA GLY A 510 -24.27 30.42 -12.32
C GLY A 510 -23.98 30.30 -10.82
N ILE A 511 -24.31 31.30 -10.00
CA ILE A 511 -23.91 31.37 -8.58
C ILE A 511 -25.15 31.63 -7.72
N GLU A 512 -25.29 30.87 -6.64
CA GLU A 512 -26.35 31.03 -5.65
C GLU A 512 -25.75 31.07 -4.23
N LEU A 513 -26.12 32.08 -3.44
CA LEU A 513 -25.95 32.07 -1.99
C LEU A 513 -27.18 31.41 -1.37
N VAL A 514 -26.99 30.26 -0.72
CA VAL A 514 -28.09 29.41 -0.26
C VAL A 514 -28.41 29.66 1.21
N SER A 515 -27.38 29.71 2.05
CA SER A 515 -27.54 29.87 3.49
C SER A 515 -26.32 30.57 4.12
N TYR A 516 -26.48 31.08 5.34
CA TYR A 516 -25.43 31.76 6.09
C TYR A 516 -25.52 31.54 7.61
N ALA A 517 -24.42 31.80 8.31
CA ALA A 517 -24.36 31.84 9.77
C ALA A 517 -23.59 33.09 10.24
N LEU A 518 -24.05 33.66 11.34
CA LEU A 518 -23.41 34.80 12.00
C LEU A 518 -23.12 34.43 13.45
N THR A 519 -21.85 34.39 13.81
CA THR A 519 -21.41 34.05 15.18
C THR A 519 -20.65 35.24 15.77
N PRO A 520 -21.27 36.04 16.65
CA PRO A 520 -20.59 37.16 17.30
C PRO A 520 -19.62 36.66 18.38
N HIS A 521 -18.45 37.28 18.45
CA HIS A 521 -17.44 37.08 19.51
C HIS A 521 -17.13 38.42 20.18
N PRO A 522 -18.01 38.90 21.10
CA PRO A 522 -17.90 40.23 21.70
C PRO A 522 -16.56 40.47 22.40
N ASP A 523 -16.04 39.46 23.09
CA ASP A 523 -14.78 39.55 23.85
C ASP A 523 -13.55 39.76 22.96
N ALA A 524 -13.60 39.29 21.71
CA ALA A 524 -12.55 39.46 20.72
C ALA A 524 -12.80 40.65 19.78
N GLY A 525 -13.95 41.31 19.87
CA GLY A 525 -14.38 42.32 18.92
C GLY A 525 -14.53 41.79 17.49
N GLN A 526 -14.93 40.52 17.34
CA GLN A 526 -15.00 39.82 16.06
C GLN A 526 -16.43 39.35 15.75
N LEU A 527 -16.75 39.27 14.46
CA LEU A 527 -17.97 38.63 13.95
C LEU A 527 -17.56 37.61 12.89
N THR A 528 -17.81 36.34 13.17
CA THR A 528 -17.57 35.26 12.21
C THR A 528 -18.78 35.16 11.29
N VAL A 529 -18.53 35.21 9.98
CA VAL A 529 -19.55 35.09 8.93
C VAL A 529 -19.24 33.87 8.09
N GLU A 530 -20.17 32.92 8.05
CA GLU A 530 -20.08 31.73 7.20
C GLU A 530 -21.14 31.82 6.11
N LEU A 531 -20.75 31.53 4.87
CA LEU A 531 -21.61 31.64 3.69
C LEU A 531 -21.55 30.33 2.92
N ALA A 532 -22.71 29.72 2.67
CA ALA A 532 -22.85 28.54 1.84
C ALA A 532 -23.27 28.92 0.43
N TRP A 533 -22.39 28.61 -0.53
CA TRP A 533 -22.61 28.90 -1.94
C TRP A 533 -22.87 27.61 -2.72
N ARG A 534 -23.68 27.71 -3.77
CA ARG A 534 -23.98 26.63 -4.71
C ARG A 534 -23.67 27.08 -6.14
N SER A 535 -23.07 26.16 -6.90
CA SER A 535 -22.82 26.33 -8.33
C SER A 535 -24.04 25.84 -9.10
N LEU A 536 -24.70 26.71 -9.86
CA LEU A 536 -25.84 26.33 -10.72
C LEU A 536 -25.40 25.94 -12.14
N GLY A 537 -24.15 26.27 -12.49
CA GLY A 537 -23.59 26.03 -13.82
C GLY A 537 -22.11 26.39 -13.86
N PHE A 538 -21.46 26.16 -15.00
CA PHE A 538 -20.08 26.54 -15.18
C PHE A 538 -19.91 28.06 -15.24
N VAL A 539 -19.02 28.60 -14.40
CA VAL A 539 -18.66 30.03 -14.39
C VAL A 539 -17.32 30.23 -15.11
N ASN A 540 -17.27 31.14 -16.09
CA ASN A 540 -16.07 31.33 -16.95
C ASN A 540 -15.15 32.48 -16.52
N GLN A 541 -15.44 33.12 -15.38
CA GLN A 541 -14.64 34.19 -14.81
C GLN A 541 -14.61 34.09 -13.28
N ASN A 542 -13.61 34.73 -12.67
CA ASN A 542 -13.48 34.76 -11.23
C ASN A 542 -14.22 35.96 -10.62
N TYR A 543 -15.14 35.69 -9.71
CA TYR A 543 -15.84 36.73 -8.94
C TYR A 543 -15.26 36.87 -7.54
N LEU A 544 -15.26 38.11 -7.05
CA LEU A 544 -14.94 38.46 -5.67
C LEU A 544 -16.24 38.67 -4.89
N VAL A 545 -16.23 38.25 -3.63
CA VAL A 545 -17.30 38.53 -2.67
C VAL A 545 -16.88 39.74 -1.84
N ALA A 546 -17.78 40.72 -1.70
CA ALA A 546 -17.61 41.84 -0.80
C ALA A 546 -18.63 41.75 0.34
N LEU A 547 -18.14 41.63 1.58
CA LEU A 547 -18.94 41.62 2.80
C LEU A 547 -18.72 42.93 3.55
N THR A 548 -19.79 43.68 3.77
CA THR A 548 -19.74 44.97 4.46
C THR A 548 -20.58 44.91 5.73
N LEU A 549 -19.95 45.17 6.87
CA LEU A 549 -20.64 45.39 8.14
C LEU A 549 -21.03 46.85 8.23
N THR A 550 -22.32 47.14 8.38
CA THR A 550 -22.83 48.52 8.52
C THR A 550 -23.36 48.77 9.93
N ALA A 551 -23.17 50.01 10.40
CA ALA A 551 -23.81 50.49 11.61
C ALA A 551 -25.29 50.83 11.34
N ALA A 552 -26.07 51.05 12.40
CA ALA A 552 -27.49 51.37 12.29
C ALA A 552 -27.78 52.66 11.50
N ASP A 553 -26.80 53.56 11.39
CA ASP A 553 -26.86 54.78 10.58
C ASP A 553 -26.49 54.57 9.09
N GLY A 554 -26.19 53.32 8.71
CA GLY A 554 -25.81 52.92 7.36
C GLY A 554 -24.33 53.12 7.03
N MET A 555 -23.50 53.63 7.96
CA MET A 555 -22.06 53.77 7.71
C MET A 555 -21.36 52.41 7.72
N SER A 556 -20.43 52.21 6.78
CA SER A 556 -19.58 51.02 6.75
C SER A 556 -18.62 51.03 7.93
N VAL A 557 -18.71 50.00 8.78
CA VAL A 557 -17.85 49.77 9.95
C VAL A 557 -16.62 48.96 9.53
N SER A 558 -16.82 47.96 8.69
CA SER A 558 -15.75 47.10 8.18
C SER A 558 -16.15 46.48 6.86
N GLN A 559 -15.16 46.14 6.03
CA GLN A 559 -15.36 45.48 4.75
C GLN A 559 -14.32 44.39 4.54
N TRP A 560 -14.77 43.24 4.07
CA TRP A 560 -13.93 42.15 3.59
C TRP A 560 -14.19 41.94 2.10
N ILE A 561 -13.13 41.77 1.31
CA ILE A 561 -13.21 41.48 -0.12
C ILE A 561 -12.23 40.34 -0.44
N GLY A 562 -12.71 39.28 -1.10
CA GLY A 562 -11.86 38.15 -1.47
C GLY A 562 -12.56 37.13 -2.37
N TYR A 563 -11.84 36.09 -2.78
CA TYR A 563 -12.46 34.94 -3.44
C TYR A 563 -13.24 34.09 -2.43
N HIS A 564 -14.13 33.26 -2.96
CA HIS A 564 -14.87 32.28 -2.18
C HIS A 564 -13.95 31.27 -1.49
N GLY A 565 -14.46 30.57 -0.48
CA GLY A 565 -13.67 29.64 0.34
C GLY A 565 -12.51 30.33 1.06
N ALA A 566 -12.73 31.55 1.57
CA ALA A 566 -11.73 32.39 2.23
C ALA A 566 -10.47 32.63 1.37
N GLY A 567 -10.65 32.84 0.06
CA GLY A 567 -9.55 33.09 -0.88
C GLY A 567 -9.02 31.85 -1.59
N GLN A 568 -9.46 30.64 -1.21
CA GLN A 568 -8.87 29.38 -1.68
C GLN A 568 -9.53 28.81 -2.94
N ILE A 569 -10.76 29.23 -3.26
CA ILE A 569 -11.55 28.60 -4.33
C ILE A 569 -12.08 29.67 -5.28
N PRO A 570 -11.45 29.88 -6.45
CA PRO A 570 -11.98 30.77 -7.47
C PRO A 570 -13.27 30.20 -8.09
N THR A 571 -14.21 31.06 -8.50
CA THR A 571 -15.48 30.61 -9.12
C THR A 571 -15.28 29.88 -10.45
N LEU A 572 -14.18 30.12 -11.16
CA LEU A 572 -13.80 29.34 -12.35
C LEU A 572 -13.61 27.84 -12.03
N ALA A 573 -13.21 27.51 -10.79
CA ALA A 573 -13.00 26.13 -10.37
C ALA A 573 -14.30 25.38 -10.02
N TRP A 574 -15.42 26.09 -9.93
CA TRP A 574 -16.70 25.50 -9.55
C TRP A 574 -17.26 24.64 -10.68
N THR A 575 -17.94 23.57 -10.29
CA THR A 575 -18.71 22.74 -11.22
C THR A 575 -20.12 22.59 -10.66
N PRO A 576 -21.13 22.54 -11.54
CA PRO A 576 -22.50 22.21 -11.15
C PRO A 576 -22.58 20.79 -10.57
#